data_AF-A0A8H7RPV8-F1
#
_entry.id   AF-A0A8H7RPV8-F1
#
_cell.length_a   1.000
_cell.length_b   1.000
_cell.length_c   1.000
_cell.angle_alpha   90.00
_cell.angle_beta   90.00
_cell.angle_gamma   90.00
#
_symmetry.space_group_name_H-M   'P 1'
#
loop_
_entity.id
_entity.type
_entity.pdbx_description
1 polymer ?
#
loop_
_entity_poly.entity_id
_entity_poly.type
_entity_poly.pdbx_seq_one_letter_code
_entity_poly.pdbx_strand_id
1 'polypeptide(L)'
;MNPQVEHDLATKYSEFKNTAAKIGLEEALVQYKTVGQQDWKFEVLCELYFIQLTVQTEPIDRANKNIRSVTRLLNNEAFLKENGMLVMEIIELFDDFEGQSGNMSTWKFLLEGFIHLPTRLEIIKGLAKNNEIVYKEFIDHLLHCVHRLDSRYSIQLSEMIYKVIEEYPEYAFVVRFKLAEMQILPDLITRLTVVYCRDTVEFLNGIFYTKSAWFLAQSVNSGQYFVKMKNRIMADIEASVKLNEQMNPVAVSFAIRALVGIVAYFGIKLNETEVAVCIKVLGKTQSERHNELSKVLSQLLQSEISEMPLLILVYFQTDAIQQVEDTIRSVLSMQVPIRKLNNK
;
A
#
# COMPACT_ATOMS: atom_id res chain seq x y z
N MET A 1 -25.11 -22.27 5.43
CA MET A 1 -25.31 -23.22 6.56
C MET A 1 -26.71 -23.86 6.49
N ASN A 2 -27.09 -24.78 7.40
CA ASN A 2 -28.46 -25.35 7.43
C ASN A 2 -29.43 -24.29 8.02
N PRO A 3 -30.59 -24.00 7.39
CA PRO A 3 -31.55 -22.99 7.86
C PRO A 3 -31.99 -23.15 9.33
N GLN A 4 -32.12 -24.39 9.81
CA GLN A 4 -32.47 -24.62 11.23
C GLN A 4 -31.37 -24.12 12.16
N VAL A 5 -30.11 -24.37 11.81
CA VAL A 5 -28.95 -23.93 12.61
C VAL A 5 -28.82 -22.41 12.58
N GLU A 6 -29.09 -21.78 11.44
CA GLU A 6 -29.13 -20.32 11.31
C GLU A 6 -30.21 -19.70 12.21
N HIS A 7 -31.42 -20.28 12.23
CA HIS A 7 -32.51 -19.84 13.09
C HIS A 7 -32.21 -19.99 14.59
N ASP A 8 -31.62 -21.12 14.98
CA ASP A 8 -31.23 -21.38 16.37
C ASP A 8 -30.14 -20.39 16.82
N LEU A 9 -29.16 -20.10 15.95
CA LEU A 9 -28.12 -19.11 16.21
C LEU A 9 -28.67 -17.69 16.31
N ALA A 10 -29.59 -17.30 15.42
CA ALA A 10 -30.24 -15.99 15.45
C ALA A 10 -30.98 -15.76 16.78
N THR A 11 -31.71 -16.77 17.25
CA THR A 11 -32.47 -16.70 18.50
C THR A 11 -31.52 -16.55 19.69
N LYS A 12 -30.51 -17.42 19.81
CA LYS A 12 -29.49 -17.34 20.87
C LYS A 12 -28.74 -16.00 20.85
N TYR A 13 -28.39 -15.51 19.66
CA TYR A 13 -27.69 -14.24 19.49
C TYR A 13 -28.54 -13.06 19.96
N SER A 14 -29.82 -13.03 19.59
CA SER A 14 -30.76 -12.01 20.05
C SER A 14 -30.94 -12.02 21.58
N GLU A 15 -31.07 -13.20 22.18
CA GLU A 15 -31.12 -13.36 23.64
C GLU A 15 -29.86 -12.84 24.33
N PHE A 16 -28.68 -13.18 23.80
CA PHE A 16 -27.41 -12.68 24.29
C PHE A 16 -27.31 -11.16 24.20
N LYS A 17 -27.65 -10.56 23.05
CA LYS A 17 -27.62 -9.10 22.84
C LYS A 17 -28.56 -8.38 23.83
N ASN A 18 -29.77 -8.90 24.02
CA ASN A 18 -30.73 -8.39 24.99
C ASN A 18 -30.21 -8.52 26.43
N THR A 19 -29.50 -9.60 26.75
CA THR A 19 -28.88 -9.80 28.06
C THR A 19 -27.73 -8.82 28.26
N ALA A 20 -26.82 -8.69 27.29
CA ALA A 20 -25.70 -7.76 27.33
C ALA A 20 -26.16 -6.30 27.52
N ALA A 21 -27.28 -5.90 26.88
CA ALA A 21 -27.88 -4.59 27.08
C ALA A 21 -28.45 -4.38 28.49
N LYS A 22 -28.85 -5.46 29.19
CA LYS A 22 -29.43 -5.39 30.54
C LYS A 22 -28.40 -5.44 31.66
N ILE A 23 -27.40 -6.32 31.55
CA ILE A 23 -26.48 -6.62 32.66
C ILE A 23 -25.04 -6.21 32.38
N GLY A 24 -24.73 -5.69 31.19
CA GLY A 24 -23.37 -5.42 30.75
C GLY A 24 -22.80 -6.55 29.86
N LEU A 25 -21.90 -6.17 28.94
CA LEU A 25 -21.32 -7.11 27.98
C LEU A 25 -20.39 -8.13 28.65
N GLU A 26 -19.59 -7.71 29.63
CA GLU A 26 -18.66 -8.59 30.32
C GLU A 26 -19.40 -9.66 31.13
N GLU A 27 -20.44 -9.26 31.85
CA GLU A 27 -21.31 -10.14 32.63
C GLU A 27 -22.08 -11.11 31.74
N ALA A 28 -22.62 -10.64 30.62
CA ALA A 28 -23.29 -11.49 29.64
C ALA A 28 -22.33 -12.52 29.02
N LEU A 29 -21.10 -12.12 28.69
CA LEU A 29 -20.09 -13.06 28.20
C LEU A 29 -19.75 -14.14 29.23
N VAL A 30 -19.66 -13.81 30.52
CA VAL A 30 -19.42 -14.79 31.58
C VAL A 30 -20.60 -15.76 31.71
N GLN A 31 -21.83 -15.24 31.73
CA GLN A 31 -23.05 -16.03 31.84
C GLN A 31 -23.17 -17.03 30.68
N TYR A 32 -22.97 -16.57 29.44
CA TYR A 32 -23.11 -17.43 28.27
C TYR A 32 -21.91 -18.36 28.03
N LYS A 33 -20.74 -18.10 28.63
CA LYS A 33 -19.59 -19.03 28.65
C LYS A 33 -19.80 -20.21 29.61
N THR A 34 -20.57 -20.03 30.69
CA THR A 34 -20.68 -21.04 31.79
C THR A 34 -21.84 -22.02 31.62
N VAL A 35 -22.85 -21.72 30.79
CA VAL A 35 -24.13 -22.45 30.78
C VAL A 35 -24.19 -23.66 29.82
N GLY A 36 -23.11 -24.01 29.12
CA GLY A 36 -22.90 -25.39 28.63
C GLY A 36 -23.62 -25.82 27.35
N GLN A 37 -22.92 -25.64 26.23
CA GLN A 37 -22.54 -26.62 25.20
C GLN A 37 -21.51 -25.87 24.35
N GLN A 38 -20.37 -26.47 24.00
CA GLN A 38 -19.34 -25.80 23.19
C GLN A 38 -19.84 -25.62 21.74
N ASP A 39 -20.77 -24.69 21.54
CA ASP A 39 -21.21 -24.23 20.23
C ASP A 39 -20.27 -23.09 19.82
N TRP A 40 -19.16 -23.48 19.18
CA TRP A 40 -18.15 -22.54 18.74
C TRP A 40 -18.72 -21.49 17.76
N LYS A 41 -19.79 -21.81 17.01
CA LYS A 41 -20.41 -20.86 16.06
C LYS A 41 -21.05 -19.70 16.81
N PHE A 42 -21.77 -20.02 17.88
CA PHE A 42 -22.33 -19.02 18.77
C PHE A 42 -21.24 -18.23 19.51
N GLU A 43 -20.15 -18.89 19.92
CA GLU A 43 -19.01 -18.19 20.53
C GLU A 43 -18.35 -17.20 19.57
N VAL A 44 -18.22 -17.54 18.27
CA VAL A 44 -17.76 -16.60 17.25
C VAL A 44 -18.71 -15.39 17.13
N LEU A 45 -20.04 -15.59 17.14
CA LEU A 45 -20.99 -14.47 17.13
C LEU A 45 -20.82 -13.54 18.35
N CYS A 46 -20.57 -14.12 19.53
CA CYS A 46 -20.29 -13.35 20.73
C CYS A 46 -18.97 -12.56 20.63
N GLU A 47 -17.92 -13.16 20.05
CA GLU A 47 -16.64 -12.49 19.80
C GLU A 47 -16.79 -11.35 18.79
N LEU A 48 -17.58 -11.52 17.72
CA LEU A 48 -17.86 -10.49 16.73
C LEU A 48 -18.60 -9.30 17.34
N TYR A 49 -19.64 -9.57 18.14
CA TYR A 49 -20.36 -8.52 18.87
C TYR A 49 -19.44 -7.77 19.85
N PHE A 50 -18.59 -8.51 20.56
CA PHE A 50 -17.61 -7.92 21.47
C PHE A 50 -16.62 -7.01 20.74
N ILE A 51 -16.06 -7.47 19.62
CA ILE A 51 -15.16 -6.70 18.77
C ILE A 51 -15.84 -5.41 18.30
N GLN A 52 -17.04 -5.53 17.73
CA GLN A 52 -17.80 -4.39 17.23
C GLN A 52 -18.05 -3.35 18.33
N LEU A 53 -18.58 -3.76 19.49
CA LEU A 53 -18.88 -2.82 20.58
C LEU A 53 -17.60 -2.18 21.14
N THR A 54 -16.53 -2.97 21.28
CA THR A 54 -15.23 -2.47 21.77
C THR A 54 -14.69 -1.37 20.85
N VAL A 55 -14.69 -1.57 19.53
CA VAL A 55 -14.22 -0.56 18.57
C VAL A 55 -15.10 0.71 18.58
N GLN A 56 -16.40 0.55 18.81
CA GLN A 56 -17.35 1.67 18.87
C GLN A 56 -17.17 2.55 20.12
N THR A 57 -16.77 1.94 21.24
CA THR A 57 -16.87 2.57 22.57
C THR A 57 -15.52 2.90 23.20
N GLU A 58 -14.46 2.16 22.86
CA GLU A 58 -13.14 2.32 23.48
C GLU A 58 -12.17 3.07 22.55
N PRO A 59 -11.20 3.82 23.11
CA PRO A 59 -10.07 4.34 22.34
C PRO A 59 -9.18 3.18 21.85
N ILE A 60 -8.44 3.42 20.76
CA ILE A 60 -7.70 2.40 20.02
C ILE A 60 -6.76 1.52 20.87
N ASP A 61 -6.05 2.12 21.83
CA ASP A 61 -5.10 1.39 22.69
C ASP A 61 -5.80 0.40 23.62
N ARG A 62 -6.96 0.80 24.16
CA ARG A 62 -7.79 -0.06 24.99
C ARG A 62 -8.48 -1.13 24.16
N ALA A 63 -9.00 -0.75 22.99
CA ALA A 63 -9.63 -1.68 22.06
C ALA A 63 -8.69 -2.83 21.70
N ASN A 64 -7.44 -2.53 21.33
CA ASN A 64 -6.44 -3.55 21.04
C ASN A 64 -6.19 -4.51 22.21
N LYS A 65 -6.02 -3.98 23.42
CA LYS A 65 -5.77 -4.82 24.61
C LYS A 65 -6.96 -5.73 24.89
N ASN A 66 -8.16 -5.18 24.86
CA ASN A 66 -9.39 -5.88 25.21
C ASN A 66 -9.72 -6.96 24.17
N ILE A 67 -9.72 -6.62 22.87
CA ILE A 67 -9.95 -7.56 21.77
C ILE A 67 -9.00 -8.74 21.86
N ARG A 68 -7.69 -8.50 22.03
CA ARG A 68 -6.72 -9.58 22.13
C ARG A 68 -6.92 -10.49 23.35
N SER A 69 -7.40 -9.94 24.46
CA SER A 69 -7.56 -10.68 25.71
C SER A 69 -8.85 -11.50 25.79
N VAL A 70 -9.94 -11.00 25.18
CA VAL A 70 -11.28 -11.59 25.31
C VAL A 70 -11.60 -12.51 24.14
N THR A 71 -11.12 -12.19 22.94
CA THR A 71 -11.29 -13.00 21.74
C THR A 71 -10.36 -14.23 21.81
N ARG A 72 -10.91 -15.42 21.61
CA ARG A 72 -10.19 -16.69 21.75
C ARG A 72 -10.18 -17.46 20.44
N LEU A 73 -11.34 -17.68 19.84
CA LEU A 73 -11.49 -18.47 18.62
C LEU A 73 -10.91 -17.73 17.42
N LEU A 74 -11.29 -16.46 17.22
CA LEU A 74 -10.76 -15.69 16.11
C LEU A 74 -9.26 -15.44 16.25
N ASN A 75 -8.70 -15.41 17.47
CA ASN A 75 -7.25 -15.31 17.69
C ASN A 75 -6.48 -16.63 17.42
N ASN A 76 -7.18 -17.75 17.26
CA ASN A 76 -6.56 -19.07 17.13
C ASN A 76 -6.39 -19.47 15.64
N GLU A 77 -5.14 -19.44 15.17
CA GLU A 77 -4.80 -19.78 13.79
C GLU A 77 -5.16 -21.23 13.42
N ALA A 78 -4.97 -22.19 14.33
CA ALA A 78 -5.30 -23.59 14.07
C ALA A 78 -6.82 -23.77 13.90
N PHE A 79 -7.60 -23.10 14.75
CA PHE A 79 -9.06 -23.10 14.65
C PHE A 79 -9.55 -22.52 13.32
N LEU A 80 -9.00 -21.40 12.87
CA LEU A 80 -9.35 -20.79 11.59
C LEU A 80 -8.92 -21.64 10.39
N LYS A 81 -7.80 -22.37 10.47
CA LYS A 81 -7.40 -23.32 9.42
C LYS A 81 -8.38 -24.47 9.28
N GLU A 82 -8.89 -24.97 10.39
CA GLU A 82 -9.84 -26.10 10.41
C GLU A 82 -11.26 -25.66 10.03
N ASN A 83 -11.71 -24.51 10.51
CA ASN A 83 -13.12 -24.08 10.43
C ASN A 83 -13.35 -22.85 9.52
N GLY A 84 -12.33 -22.39 8.80
CA GLY A 84 -12.29 -21.08 8.15
C GLY A 84 -13.50 -20.73 7.29
N MET A 85 -13.94 -21.63 6.40
CA MET A 85 -15.11 -21.35 5.54
C MET A 85 -16.38 -21.10 6.34
N LEU A 86 -16.65 -21.94 7.34
CA LEU A 86 -17.81 -21.77 8.22
C LEU A 86 -17.67 -20.53 9.09
N VAL A 87 -16.46 -20.16 9.53
CA VAL A 87 -16.26 -18.90 10.25
C VAL A 87 -16.62 -17.70 9.36
N MET A 88 -16.27 -17.72 8.08
CA MET A 88 -16.66 -16.65 7.15
C MET A 88 -18.19 -16.59 6.98
N GLU A 89 -18.86 -17.73 6.81
CA GLU A 89 -20.33 -17.80 6.78
C GLU A 89 -20.96 -17.19 8.05
N ILE A 90 -20.36 -17.43 9.23
CA ILE A 90 -20.83 -16.85 10.49
C ILE A 90 -20.60 -15.33 10.55
N ILE A 91 -19.50 -14.81 9.99
CA ILE A 91 -19.26 -13.36 9.94
C ILE A 91 -20.27 -12.67 9.03
N GLU A 92 -20.59 -13.26 7.88
CA GLU A 92 -21.64 -12.73 6.98
C GLU A 92 -23.03 -12.79 7.64
N LEU A 93 -23.35 -13.92 8.28
CA LEU A 93 -24.60 -14.07 9.02
C LEU A 93 -24.73 -13.06 10.17
N PHE A 94 -23.62 -12.72 10.82
CA PHE A 94 -23.59 -11.68 11.84
C PHE A 94 -23.96 -10.30 11.26
N ASP A 95 -23.45 -9.96 10.07
CA ASP A 95 -23.82 -8.73 9.38
C ASP A 95 -25.32 -8.69 9.06
N ASP A 96 -25.89 -9.81 8.60
CA ASP A 96 -27.34 -9.93 8.37
C ASP A 96 -28.15 -9.70 9.65
N PHE A 97 -27.73 -10.28 10.77
CA PHE A 97 -28.39 -10.11 12.07
C PHE A 97 -28.35 -8.65 12.56
N GLU A 98 -27.21 -8.00 12.41
CA GLU A 98 -27.04 -6.58 12.79
C GLU A 98 -27.78 -5.65 11.84
N GLY A 99 -27.79 -5.95 10.54
CA GLY A 99 -28.54 -5.20 9.52
C GLY A 99 -30.05 -5.23 9.76
N GLN A 100 -30.60 -6.39 10.10
CA GLN A 100 -32.02 -6.53 10.51
C GLN A 100 -32.34 -5.71 11.77
N SER A 101 -31.34 -5.47 12.63
CA SER A 101 -31.46 -4.65 13.83
C SER A 101 -31.28 -3.14 13.56
N GLY A 102 -31.10 -2.74 12.30
CA GLY A 102 -30.93 -1.34 11.88
C GLY A 102 -29.48 -0.82 11.95
N ASN A 103 -28.50 -1.67 12.22
CA ASN A 103 -27.09 -1.28 12.23
C ASN A 103 -26.48 -1.42 10.83
N MET A 104 -26.37 -0.32 10.11
CA MET A 104 -25.84 -0.27 8.74
C MET A 104 -24.31 -0.13 8.67
N SER A 105 -23.61 -0.25 9.81
CA SER A 105 -22.18 0.05 9.92
C SER A 105 -21.35 -1.09 10.53
N THR A 106 -21.91 -2.29 10.55
CA THR A 106 -21.31 -3.51 11.10
C THR A 106 -19.92 -3.78 10.51
N TRP A 107 -19.80 -3.86 9.19
CA TRP A 107 -18.52 -4.09 8.51
C TRP A 107 -17.44 -3.07 8.86
N LYS A 108 -17.82 -1.79 8.98
CA LYS A 108 -16.87 -0.72 9.35
C LYS A 108 -16.17 -1.04 10.67
N PHE A 109 -16.93 -1.40 11.70
CA PHE A 109 -16.38 -1.64 13.03
C PHE A 109 -15.72 -3.01 13.16
N LEU A 110 -16.27 -4.04 12.49
CA LEU A 110 -15.65 -5.37 12.46
C LEU A 110 -14.28 -5.35 11.80
N LEU A 111 -14.18 -4.73 10.62
CA LEU A 111 -12.91 -4.67 9.88
C LEU A 111 -11.86 -3.87 10.65
N GLU A 112 -12.23 -2.75 11.28
CA GLU A 112 -11.35 -2.02 12.18
C GLU A 112 -10.91 -2.90 13.36
N GLY A 113 -11.83 -3.66 13.94
CA GLY A 113 -11.55 -4.59 15.03
C GLY A 113 -10.61 -5.73 14.65
N PHE A 114 -10.76 -6.29 13.45
CA PHE A 114 -9.90 -7.35 12.94
C PHE A 114 -8.45 -6.92 12.80
N ILE A 115 -8.15 -5.63 12.60
CA ILE A 115 -6.77 -5.12 12.58
C ILE A 115 -6.02 -5.54 13.85
N HIS A 116 -6.70 -5.58 14.99
CA HIS A 116 -6.09 -5.94 16.27
C HIS A 116 -5.77 -7.44 16.42
N LEU A 117 -6.35 -8.30 15.58
CA LEU A 117 -6.18 -9.75 15.65
C LEU A 117 -4.85 -10.20 15.02
N PRO A 118 -4.17 -11.22 15.58
CA PRO A 118 -2.99 -11.81 14.98
C PRO A 118 -3.32 -12.54 13.66
N THR A 119 -4.53 -13.10 13.57
CA THR A 119 -5.10 -13.88 12.46
C THR A 119 -5.85 -13.05 11.42
N ARG A 120 -5.72 -11.73 11.48
CA ARG A 120 -6.43 -10.76 10.62
C ARG A 120 -6.29 -11.06 9.12
N LEU A 121 -5.14 -11.61 8.71
CA LEU A 121 -4.84 -11.89 7.30
C LEU A 121 -5.60 -13.11 6.81
N GLU A 122 -5.76 -14.14 7.64
CA GLU A 122 -6.55 -15.33 7.38
C GLU A 122 -8.04 -14.95 7.24
N ILE A 123 -8.54 -14.12 8.15
CA ILE A 123 -9.92 -13.65 8.15
C ILE A 123 -10.20 -12.80 6.91
N ILE A 124 -9.43 -11.74 6.66
CA ILE A 124 -9.71 -10.84 5.53
C ILE A 124 -9.57 -11.54 4.18
N LYS A 125 -8.64 -12.49 4.07
CA LYS A 125 -8.47 -13.31 2.86
C LYS A 125 -9.64 -14.28 2.67
N GLY A 126 -10.13 -14.89 3.75
CA GLY A 126 -11.31 -15.74 3.72
C GLY A 126 -12.56 -14.97 3.28
N LEU A 127 -12.77 -13.78 3.86
CA LEU A 127 -13.89 -12.90 3.51
C LEU A 127 -13.81 -12.45 2.04
N ALA A 128 -12.63 -12.02 1.59
CA ALA A 128 -12.44 -11.61 0.20
C ALA A 128 -12.79 -12.74 -0.78
N LYS A 129 -12.36 -13.98 -0.50
CA LYS A 129 -12.64 -15.14 -1.37
C LYS A 129 -14.11 -15.50 -1.49
N ASN A 130 -14.87 -15.32 -0.40
CA ASN A 130 -16.25 -15.78 -0.34
C ASN A 130 -17.24 -14.75 -0.88
N ASN A 131 -16.85 -13.48 -0.98
CA ASN A 131 -17.77 -12.41 -1.33
C ASN A 131 -17.16 -11.33 -2.25
N GLU A 132 -17.27 -11.56 -3.56
CA GLU A 132 -16.79 -10.65 -4.60
C GLU A 132 -17.59 -9.33 -4.67
N ILE A 133 -18.81 -9.26 -4.14
CA ILE A 133 -19.61 -8.04 -4.21
C ILE A 133 -19.19 -7.07 -3.09
N VAL A 134 -18.86 -7.60 -1.91
CA VAL A 134 -18.61 -6.81 -0.70
C VAL A 134 -17.14 -6.35 -0.59
N TYR A 135 -16.20 -6.85 -1.41
CA TYR A 135 -14.79 -6.42 -1.31
C TYR A 135 -14.59 -4.91 -1.52
N LYS A 136 -15.39 -4.24 -2.39
CA LYS A 136 -15.26 -2.78 -2.62
C LYS A 136 -15.54 -2.03 -1.33
N GLU A 137 -16.57 -2.46 -0.62
CA GLU A 137 -16.99 -1.91 0.66
C GLU A 137 -15.93 -2.19 1.73
N PHE A 138 -15.29 -3.36 1.72
CA PHE A 138 -14.20 -3.66 2.65
C PHE A 138 -13.03 -2.71 2.52
N ILE A 139 -12.56 -2.45 1.29
CA ILE A 139 -11.48 -1.49 1.07
C ILE A 139 -11.90 -0.11 1.58
N ASP A 140 -13.09 0.36 1.23
CA ASP A 140 -13.55 1.67 1.67
C ASP A 140 -13.64 1.74 3.20
N HIS A 141 -14.23 0.75 3.87
CA HIS A 141 -14.28 0.68 5.33
C HIS A 141 -12.89 0.65 5.99
N LEU A 142 -11.96 -0.15 5.45
CA LEU A 142 -10.57 -0.21 5.90
C LEU A 142 -9.84 1.14 5.74
N LEU A 143 -10.10 1.87 4.65
CA LEU A 143 -9.50 3.19 4.44
C LEU A 143 -10.06 4.25 5.41
N HIS A 144 -11.32 4.15 5.82
CA HIS A 144 -11.93 5.11 6.75
C HIS A 144 -11.30 5.09 8.15
N CYS A 145 -10.77 3.96 8.61
CA CYS A 145 -10.18 3.89 9.95
C CYS A 145 -8.73 4.40 10.01
N VAL A 146 -8.04 4.55 8.86
CA VAL A 146 -6.58 4.83 8.81
C VAL A 146 -6.16 6.05 9.63
N HIS A 147 -6.96 7.12 9.66
CA HIS A 147 -6.62 8.36 10.35
C HIS A 147 -6.72 8.26 11.88
N ARG A 148 -7.41 7.22 12.37
CA ARG A 148 -7.52 6.90 13.80
C ARG A 148 -6.43 5.95 14.28
N LEU A 149 -5.76 5.27 13.35
CA LEU A 149 -4.76 4.27 13.64
C LEU A 149 -3.42 4.91 13.99
N ASP A 150 -2.71 4.34 14.96
CA ASP A 150 -1.30 4.65 15.15
C ASP A 150 -0.44 4.06 14.01
N SER A 151 0.86 4.34 14.02
CA SER A 151 1.79 3.84 13.01
C SER A 151 1.90 2.31 12.98
N ARG A 152 1.66 1.61 14.11
CA ARG A 152 1.72 0.15 14.20
C ARG A 152 0.50 -0.49 13.54
N TYR A 153 -0.71 0.01 13.81
CA TYR A 153 -1.93 -0.48 13.20
C TYR A 153 -2.03 -0.09 11.72
N SER A 154 -1.37 1.00 11.31
CA SER A 154 -1.24 1.36 9.89
C SER A 154 -0.51 0.29 9.06
N ILE A 155 0.51 -0.37 9.63
CA ILE A 155 1.20 -1.50 8.98
C ILE A 155 0.25 -2.70 8.85
N GLN A 156 -0.51 -3.01 9.91
CA GLN A 156 -1.46 -4.13 9.91
C GLN A 156 -2.59 -3.92 8.91
N LEU A 157 -3.11 -2.69 8.82
CA LEU A 157 -4.07 -2.26 7.81
C LEU A 157 -3.51 -2.42 6.39
N SER A 158 -2.27 -1.98 6.16
CA SER A 158 -1.58 -2.12 4.88
C SER A 158 -1.50 -3.58 4.43
N GLU A 159 -1.18 -4.50 5.34
CA GLU A 159 -1.15 -5.94 5.05
C GLU A 159 -2.53 -6.50 4.74
N MET A 160 -3.57 -6.08 5.47
CA MET A 160 -4.95 -6.51 5.21
C MET A 160 -5.43 -6.06 3.84
N ILE A 161 -5.25 -4.78 3.49
CA ILE A 161 -5.60 -4.26 2.15
C ILE A 161 -4.83 -5.03 1.07
N TYR A 162 -3.54 -5.28 1.28
CA TYR A 162 -2.74 -6.05 0.34
C TYR A 162 -3.31 -7.47 0.14
N LYS A 163 -3.78 -8.14 1.21
CA LYS A 163 -4.38 -9.47 1.10
C LYS A 163 -5.70 -9.48 0.35
N VAL A 164 -6.52 -8.44 0.46
CA VAL A 164 -7.72 -8.29 -0.38
C VAL A 164 -7.32 -8.17 -1.86
N ILE A 165 -6.30 -7.37 -2.16
CA ILE A 165 -5.83 -7.16 -3.54
C ILE A 165 -5.10 -8.37 -4.11
N GLU A 166 -4.50 -9.22 -3.26
CA GLU A 166 -3.91 -10.48 -3.68
C GLU A 166 -4.96 -11.44 -4.27
N GLU A 167 -6.20 -11.38 -3.77
CA GLU A 167 -7.33 -12.16 -4.30
C GLU A 167 -7.96 -11.51 -5.54
N TYR A 168 -7.98 -10.17 -5.62
CA TYR A 168 -8.51 -9.42 -6.79
C TYR A 168 -7.51 -8.40 -7.36
N PRO A 169 -6.47 -8.85 -8.10
CA PRO A 169 -5.39 -8.00 -8.60
C PRO A 169 -5.84 -6.86 -9.53
N GLU A 170 -6.94 -7.04 -10.27
CA GLU A 170 -7.47 -6.06 -11.21
C GLU A 170 -7.87 -4.73 -10.56
N TYR A 171 -8.16 -4.73 -9.25
CA TYR A 171 -8.51 -3.52 -8.50
C TYR A 171 -7.29 -2.80 -7.91
N ALA A 172 -6.08 -3.37 -8.02
CA ALA A 172 -4.86 -2.75 -7.50
C ALA A 172 -4.69 -1.31 -8.00
N PHE A 173 -5.03 -1.05 -9.26
CA PHE A 173 -4.94 0.29 -9.85
C PHE A 173 -5.86 1.29 -9.14
N VAL A 174 -7.13 0.92 -8.92
CA VAL A 174 -8.14 1.77 -8.28
C VAL A 174 -7.80 2.03 -6.82
N VAL A 175 -7.40 0.98 -6.08
CA VAL A 175 -7.02 1.11 -4.67
C VAL A 175 -5.77 1.96 -4.52
N ARG A 176 -4.76 1.77 -5.38
CA ARG A 176 -3.56 2.62 -5.41
C ARG A 176 -3.91 4.09 -5.64
N PHE A 177 -4.86 4.37 -6.54
CA PHE A 177 -5.30 5.73 -6.80
C PHE A 177 -5.97 6.36 -5.56
N LYS A 178 -6.91 5.65 -4.92
CA LYS A 178 -7.55 6.10 -3.66
C LYS A 178 -6.51 6.41 -2.57
N LEU A 179 -5.55 5.50 -2.37
CA LEU A 179 -4.46 5.68 -1.40
C LEU A 179 -3.61 6.92 -1.70
N ALA A 180 -3.29 7.17 -2.98
CA ALA A 180 -2.51 8.33 -3.42
C ALA A 180 -3.29 9.67 -3.34
N GLU A 181 -4.62 9.63 -3.54
CA GLU A 181 -5.49 10.78 -3.30
C GLU A 181 -5.51 11.16 -1.83
N MET A 182 -5.69 10.16 -0.96
CA MET A 182 -5.68 10.31 0.50
C MET A 182 -4.29 10.57 1.09
N GLN A 183 -3.21 10.34 0.33
CA GLN A 183 -1.81 10.47 0.77
C GLN A 183 -1.44 9.60 1.98
N ILE A 184 -1.94 8.36 1.98
CA ILE A 184 -1.75 7.39 3.06
C ILE A 184 -1.03 6.14 2.55
N LEU A 185 -0.41 5.39 3.47
CA LEU A 185 0.22 4.09 3.21
C LEU A 185 1.17 4.11 1.97
N PRO A 186 2.17 5.01 1.92
CA PRO A 186 3.09 5.15 0.79
C PRO A 186 3.79 3.83 0.41
N ASP A 187 4.14 3.00 1.39
CA ASP A 187 4.77 1.69 1.17
C ASP A 187 3.84 0.71 0.42
N LEU A 188 2.55 0.73 0.76
CA LEU A 188 1.55 -0.12 0.10
C LEU A 188 1.40 0.30 -1.36
N ILE A 189 1.32 1.59 -1.62
CA ILE A 189 1.24 2.15 -2.98
C ILE A 189 2.43 1.69 -3.82
N THR A 190 3.66 1.77 -3.27
CA THR A 190 4.87 1.31 -3.95
C THR A 190 4.79 -0.20 -4.24
N ARG A 191 4.36 -0.99 -3.26
CA ARG A 191 4.19 -2.44 -3.42
C ARG A 191 3.15 -2.79 -4.49
N LEU A 192 1.97 -2.16 -4.46
CA LEU A 192 0.91 -2.38 -5.45
C LEU A 192 1.35 -1.98 -6.86
N THR A 193 2.08 -0.86 -6.97
CA THR A 193 2.60 -0.38 -8.25
C THR A 193 3.53 -1.39 -8.91
N VAL A 194 4.47 -1.97 -8.15
CA VAL A 194 5.45 -2.88 -8.74
C VAL A 194 4.88 -4.28 -8.98
N VAL A 195 3.98 -4.76 -8.11
CA VAL A 195 3.46 -6.13 -8.20
C VAL A 195 2.35 -6.24 -9.23
N TYR A 196 1.38 -5.32 -9.24
CA TYR A 196 0.14 -5.48 -10.00
C TYR A 196 -0.06 -4.43 -11.10
N CYS A 197 0.50 -3.23 -10.96
CA CYS A 197 0.29 -2.15 -11.92
C CYS A 197 1.33 -2.17 -13.06
N ARG A 198 0.91 -1.73 -14.25
CA ARG A 198 1.77 -1.66 -15.45
C ARG A 198 2.21 -0.23 -15.81
N ASP A 199 1.48 0.78 -15.33
CA ASP A 199 1.71 2.21 -15.57
C ASP A 199 2.76 2.82 -14.60
N THR A 200 3.84 2.07 -14.34
CA THR A 200 4.86 2.48 -13.35
C THR A 200 5.47 3.84 -13.68
N VAL A 201 5.74 4.10 -14.97
CA VAL A 201 6.38 5.35 -15.43
C VAL A 201 5.44 6.53 -15.28
N GLU A 202 4.19 6.41 -15.74
CA GLU A 202 3.17 7.46 -15.66
C GLU A 202 2.87 7.82 -14.22
N PHE A 203 2.68 6.81 -13.37
CA PHE A 203 2.40 7.00 -11.96
C PHE A 203 3.52 7.75 -11.24
N LEU A 204 4.77 7.30 -11.39
CA LEU A 204 5.92 7.94 -10.75
C LEU A 204 6.09 9.38 -11.22
N ASN A 205 5.94 9.65 -12.52
CA ASN A 205 6.01 11.01 -13.04
C ASN A 205 4.91 11.90 -12.47
N GLY A 206 3.68 11.38 -12.32
CA GLY A 206 2.58 12.10 -11.67
C GLY A 206 2.88 12.44 -10.21
N ILE A 207 3.40 11.48 -9.44
CA ILE A 207 3.82 11.69 -8.05
C ILE A 207 4.95 12.72 -7.94
N PHE A 208 6.00 12.58 -8.74
CA PHE A 208 7.15 13.47 -8.69
C PHE A 208 6.84 14.90 -9.14
N TYR A 209 5.82 15.08 -9.98
CA TYR A 209 5.34 16.39 -10.40
C TYR A 209 4.45 17.08 -9.36
N THR A 210 3.53 16.33 -8.73
CA THR A 210 2.45 16.92 -7.91
C THR A 210 2.64 16.82 -6.41
N LYS A 211 3.20 15.71 -5.90
CA LYS A 211 3.08 15.33 -4.50
C LYS A 211 4.29 14.52 -4.01
N SER A 212 5.48 15.08 -4.08
CA SER A 212 6.70 14.35 -3.70
C SER A 212 6.80 14.11 -2.19
N ALA A 213 6.67 15.14 -1.34
CA ALA A 213 7.07 15.05 0.07
C ALA A 213 6.48 13.87 0.88
N TRP A 214 5.18 13.62 0.79
CA TRP A 214 4.54 12.50 1.51
C TRP A 214 4.97 11.14 0.95
N PHE A 215 5.08 11.02 -0.38
CA PHE A 215 5.45 9.78 -1.04
C PHE A 215 6.92 9.45 -0.80
N LEU A 216 7.75 10.46 -0.51
CA LEU A 216 9.16 10.27 -0.13
C LEU A 216 9.35 9.72 1.28
N ALA A 217 8.32 9.79 2.14
CA ALA A 217 8.32 9.18 3.47
C ALA A 217 8.08 7.65 3.41
N GLN A 218 8.87 6.96 2.58
CA GLN A 218 8.86 5.50 2.47
C GLN A 218 9.65 4.87 3.60
N SER A 219 9.23 3.68 4.04
CA SER A 219 10.07 2.88 4.94
C SER A 219 11.27 2.27 4.19
N VAL A 220 12.26 1.85 4.96
CA VAL A 220 13.45 1.15 4.45
C VAL A 220 13.07 -0.11 3.67
N ASN A 221 11.96 -0.76 4.03
CA ASN A 221 11.48 -1.99 3.39
C ASN A 221 11.00 -1.77 1.94
N SER A 222 10.68 -0.53 1.57
CA SER A 222 10.23 -0.19 0.21
C SER A 222 11.37 -0.16 -0.81
N GLY A 223 12.64 -0.13 -0.36
CA GLY A 223 13.80 -0.08 -1.25
C GLY A 223 13.84 -1.20 -2.30
N GLN A 224 13.47 -2.43 -1.90
CA GLN A 224 13.41 -3.57 -2.83
C GLN A 224 12.40 -3.38 -3.95
N TYR A 225 11.29 -2.68 -3.69
CA TYR A 225 10.26 -2.41 -4.69
C TYR A 225 10.74 -1.38 -5.70
N PHE A 226 11.46 -0.34 -5.25
CA PHE A 226 12.09 0.62 -6.15
C PHE A 226 13.18 0.00 -7.02
N VAL A 227 13.96 -0.96 -6.50
CA VAL A 227 14.91 -1.73 -7.32
C VAL A 227 14.19 -2.52 -8.42
N LYS A 228 13.07 -3.18 -8.10
CA LYS A 228 12.25 -3.89 -9.09
C LYS A 228 11.66 -2.95 -10.14
N MET A 229 11.14 -1.78 -9.74
CA MET A 229 10.65 -0.75 -10.67
C MET A 229 11.77 -0.23 -11.57
N LYS A 230 12.95 0.05 -11.00
CA LYS A 230 14.15 0.45 -11.76
C LYS A 230 14.47 -0.57 -12.84
N ASN A 231 14.55 -1.86 -12.47
CA ASN A 231 14.88 -2.91 -13.42
C ASN A 231 13.85 -3.03 -14.56
N ARG A 232 12.55 -2.87 -14.25
CA ARG A 232 11.49 -2.84 -15.27
C ARG A 232 11.67 -1.65 -16.23
N ILE A 233 11.85 -0.45 -15.70
CA ILE A 233 12.06 0.78 -16.49
C ILE A 233 13.33 0.65 -17.36
N MET A 234 14.41 0.11 -16.81
CA MET A 234 15.65 -0.12 -17.55
C MET A 234 15.45 -1.11 -18.70
N ALA A 235 14.72 -2.19 -18.48
CA ALA A 235 14.42 -3.15 -19.54
C ALA A 235 13.59 -2.51 -20.67
N ASP A 236 12.63 -1.65 -20.34
CA ASP A 236 11.81 -0.93 -21.32
C ASP A 236 12.66 0.07 -22.15
N ILE A 237 13.58 0.77 -21.48
CA ILE A 237 14.55 1.65 -22.15
C ILE A 237 15.48 0.84 -23.07
N GLU A 238 16.05 -0.26 -22.59
CA GLU A 238 16.92 -1.13 -23.37
C GLU A 238 16.24 -1.70 -24.62
N ALA A 239 15.00 -2.16 -24.47
CA ALA A 239 14.19 -2.65 -25.59
C ALA A 239 14.01 -1.55 -26.65
N SER A 240 13.71 -0.32 -26.20
CA SER A 240 13.57 0.86 -27.06
C SER A 240 14.87 1.21 -27.81
N VAL A 241 16.03 1.02 -27.16
CA VAL A 241 17.35 1.27 -27.76
C VAL A 241 17.74 0.23 -28.81
N LYS A 242 17.34 -1.04 -28.59
CA LYS A 242 17.65 -2.16 -29.50
C LYS A 242 16.86 -2.06 -30.81
N LEU A 243 15.65 -1.53 -30.76
CA LEU A 243 14.76 -1.45 -31.92
C LEU A 243 15.09 -0.34 -32.92
N ASN A 244 16.07 0.54 -32.65
CA ASN A 244 16.70 1.59 -33.49
C ASN A 244 15.82 2.53 -34.36
N GLU A 245 14.75 2.06 -35.01
CA GLU A 245 13.96 2.79 -36.01
C GLU A 245 12.54 3.19 -35.53
N GLN A 246 12.07 2.66 -34.40
CA GLN A 246 10.73 2.96 -33.84
C GLN A 246 10.77 3.50 -32.40
N MET A 247 11.88 4.14 -32.00
CA MET A 247 11.98 4.68 -30.65
C MET A 247 11.01 5.85 -30.47
N ASN A 248 10.00 5.71 -29.60
CA ASN A 248 9.14 6.82 -29.21
C ASN A 248 9.91 7.74 -28.23
N PRO A 249 10.38 8.92 -28.67
CA PRO A 249 11.26 9.77 -27.85
C PRO A 249 10.55 10.30 -26.61
N VAL A 250 9.23 10.48 -26.68
CA VAL A 250 8.42 10.92 -25.54
C VAL A 250 8.39 9.83 -24.49
N ALA A 251 8.01 8.60 -24.86
CA ALA A 251 7.93 7.49 -23.92
C ALA A 251 9.28 7.23 -23.21
N VAL A 252 10.38 7.28 -23.96
CA VAL A 252 11.74 7.12 -23.41
C VAL A 252 12.10 8.27 -22.48
N SER A 253 11.74 9.52 -22.82
CA SER A 253 11.97 10.67 -21.92
C SER A 253 11.20 10.54 -20.61
N PHE A 254 9.97 10.06 -20.63
CA PHE A 254 9.18 9.80 -19.42
C PHE A 254 9.80 8.68 -18.57
N ALA A 255 10.29 7.62 -19.20
CA ALA A 255 10.97 6.51 -18.53
C ALA A 255 12.27 6.98 -17.85
N ILE A 256 13.11 7.78 -18.54
CA ILE A 256 14.32 8.38 -17.97
C ILE A 256 13.97 9.29 -16.79
N ARG A 257 12.94 10.13 -16.90
CA ARG A 257 12.51 11.02 -15.82
C ARG A 257 12.09 10.23 -14.57
N ALA A 258 11.29 9.17 -14.74
CA ALA A 258 10.91 8.28 -13.65
C ALA A 258 12.15 7.60 -13.02
N LEU A 259 13.09 7.14 -13.84
CA LEU A 259 14.36 6.55 -13.39
C LEU A 259 15.19 7.54 -12.56
N VAL A 260 15.34 8.78 -13.04
CA VAL A 260 16.04 9.85 -12.31
C VAL A 260 15.39 10.10 -10.96
N GLY A 261 14.05 10.12 -10.89
CA GLY A 261 13.33 10.24 -9.62
C GLY A 261 13.63 9.10 -8.67
N ILE A 262 13.64 7.86 -9.15
CA ILE A 262 13.98 6.68 -8.31
C ILE A 262 15.41 6.80 -7.75
N VAL A 263 16.37 7.15 -8.60
CA VAL A 263 17.79 7.27 -8.22
C VAL A 263 18.00 8.44 -7.24
N ALA A 264 17.48 9.62 -7.57
CA ALA A 264 17.74 10.84 -6.81
C ALA A 264 17.05 10.80 -5.44
N TYR A 265 15.76 10.45 -5.40
CA TYR A 265 15.00 10.52 -4.16
C TYR A 265 15.24 9.31 -3.23
N PHE A 266 15.38 8.11 -3.79
CA PHE A 266 15.51 6.88 -2.98
C PHE A 266 16.93 6.32 -2.92
N GLY A 267 17.90 6.99 -3.57
CA GLY A 267 19.31 6.59 -3.52
C GLY A 267 19.61 5.24 -4.15
N ILE A 268 18.73 4.74 -5.02
CA ILE A 268 18.93 3.48 -5.74
C ILE A 268 20.04 3.68 -6.77
N LYS A 269 21.07 2.84 -6.73
CA LYS A 269 22.23 2.95 -7.63
C LYS A 269 21.96 2.29 -8.98
N LEU A 270 22.46 2.93 -10.03
CA LEU A 270 22.65 2.32 -11.34
C LEU A 270 24.01 1.62 -11.38
N ASN A 271 24.08 0.47 -12.03
CA ASN A 271 25.34 -0.19 -12.35
C ASN A 271 25.94 0.36 -13.66
N GLU A 272 27.19 0.00 -13.96
CA GLU A 272 27.91 0.51 -15.14
C GLU A 272 27.18 0.20 -16.46
N THR A 273 26.56 -0.99 -16.57
CA THR A 273 25.80 -1.38 -17.77
C THR A 273 24.54 -0.53 -17.95
N GLU A 274 23.82 -0.23 -16.88
CA GLU A 274 22.62 0.60 -16.89
C GLU A 274 22.96 2.05 -17.24
N VAL A 275 24.08 2.56 -16.72
CA VAL A 275 24.61 3.89 -17.05
C VAL A 275 24.97 3.98 -18.54
N ALA A 276 25.66 2.97 -19.08
CA ALA A 276 26.03 2.94 -20.49
C ALA A 276 24.80 2.93 -21.42
N VAL A 277 23.73 2.22 -21.05
CA VAL A 277 22.45 2.24 -21.76
C VAL A 277 21.86 3.65 -21.74
N CYS A 278 21.79 4.29 -20.58
CA CYS A 278 21.24 5.65 -20.46
C CYS A 278 22.01 6.65 -21.33
N ILE A 279 23.35 6.59 -21.34
CA ILE A 279 24.20 7.44 -22.19
C ILE A 279 23.91 7.19 -23.68
N LYS A 280 23.77 5.92 -24.07
CA LYS A 280 23.44 5.55 -25.45
C LYS A 280 22.07 6.07 -25.90
N VAL A 281 21.10 6.11 -24.99
CA VAL A 281 19.77 6.70 -25.24
C VAL A 281 19.88 8.20 -25.44
N LEU A 282 20.60 8.89 -24.55
CA LEU A 282 20.80 10.34 -24.61
C LEU A 282 21.47 10.75 -25.92
N GLY A 283 22.39 9.94 -26.44
CA GLY A 283 23.03 10.16 -27.76
C GLY A 283 22.12 9.93 -28.97
N LYS A 284 20.91 9.38 -28.81
CA LYS A 284 19.95 9.07 -29.90
C LYS A 284 18.71 9.97 -29.91
N THR A 285 18.32 10.56 -28.79
CA THR A 285 17.13 11.43 -28.67
C THR A 285 17.38 12.84 -29.24
N GLN A 286 16.82 13.16 -30.42
CA GLN A 286 16.90 14.49 -31.05
C GLN A 286 15.79 15.49 -30.60
N SER A 287 15.37 15.48 -29.34
CA SER A 287 14.42 16.49 -28.82
C SER A 287 15.14 17.84 -28.63
N GLU A 288 14.53 19.01 -28.86
CA GLU A 288 15.21 20.32 -28.68
C GLU A 288 15.82 20.53 -27.28
N ARG A 289 15.12 20.11 -26.20
CA ARG A 289 15.67 20.06 -24.82
C ARG A 289 16.83 19.07 -24.64
N HIS A 290 16.90 18.03 -25.47
CA HIS A 290 18.01 17.07 -25.53
C HIS A 290 19.12 17.53 -26.47
N ASN A 291 18.84 18.34 -27.49
CA ASN A 291 19.83 18.91 -28.39
C ASN A 291 20.70 19.94 -27.67
N GLU A 292 20.19 20.65 -26.66
CA GLU A 292 21.03 21.46 -25.77
C GLU A 292 21.93 20.55 -24.89
N LEU A 293 21.37 19.55 -24.22
CA LEU A 293 22.13 18.62 -23.38
C LEU A 293 23.17 17.82 -24.18
N SER A 294 22.81 17.38 -25.40
CA SER A 294 23.64 16.62 -26.32
C SER A 294 24.63 17.50 -27.09
N LYS A 295 24.31 18.76 -27.44
CA LYS A 295 25.32 19.71 -27.96
C LYS A 295 26.35 20.04 -26.91
N VAL A 296 25.91 20.25 -25.66
CA VAL A 296 26.82 20.43 -24.52
C VAL A 296 27.67 19.17 -24.36
N LEU A 297 27.09 17.97 -24.31
CA LEU A 297 27.83 16.70 -24.21
C LEU A 297 28.75 16.40 -25.42
N SER A 298 28.39 16.80 -26.65
CA SER A 298 29.20 16.59 -27.85
C SER A 298 30.32 17.62 -28.01
N GLN A 299 30.11 18.88 -27.62
CA GLN A 299 31.20 19.87 -27.50
C GLN A 299 32.17 19.49 -26.38
N LEU A 300 31.69 18.81 -25.32
CA LEU A 300 32.49 18.25 -24.22
C LEU A 300 33.31 17.00 -24.60
N LEU A 301 32.92 16.28 -25.65
CA LEU A 301 33.63 15.08 -26.13
C LEU A 301 34.70 15.39 -27.19
N GLN A 302 34.70 16.61 -27.75
CA GLN A 302 35.62 17.03 -28.82
C GLN A 302 36.83 17.83 -28.31
N SER A 303 36.94 18.12 -27.01
CA SER A 303 38.17 18.66 -26.41
C SER A 303 39.12 17.51 -26.06
N GLU A 304 40.32 17.50 -26.64
CA GLU A 304 41.31 16.42 -26.59
C GLU A 304 41.96 16.14 -25.21
N ILE A 305 41.35 16.59 -24.11
CA ILE A 305 41.84 16.33 -22.76
C ILE A 305 40.65 15.90 -21.90
N SER A 306 40.77 14.68 -21.34
CA SER A 306 39.84 14.05 -20.40
C SER A 306 39.54 14.95 -19.20
N GLU A 307 38.52 15.80 -19.31
CA GLU A 307 38.24 16.85 -18.30
C GLU A 307 36.75 16.98 -17.96
N MET A 308 36.01 15.87 -17.91
CA MET A 308 34.77 15.81 -17.13
C MET A 308 34.98 16.27 -15.67
N PRO A 309 36.13 15.95 -15.03
CA PRO A 309 36.46 16.51 -13.72
C PRO A 309 36.72 18.01 -13.75
N LEU A 310 37.26 18.60 -14.82
CA LEU A 310 37.72 20.00 -14.86
C LEU A 310 36.63 21.02 -15.20
N LEU A 311 35.61 20.64 -15.98
CA LEU A 311 34.40 21.47 -16.11
C LEU A 311 33.59 21.44 -14.82
N ILE A 312 33.46 20.26 -14.19
CA ILE A 312 32.91 20.11 -12.83
C ILE A 312 33.78 20.92 -11.84
N LEU A 313 35.10 20.95 -11.98
CA LEU A 313 36.03 21.73 -11.14
C LEU A 313 35.87 23.25 -11.35
N VAL A 314 35.71 23.74 -12.58
CA VAL A 314 35.49 25.17 -12.88
C VAL A 314 34.13 25.64 -12.37
N TYR A 315 33.11 24.76 -12.38
CA TYR A 315 31.80 25.05 -11.77
C TYR A 315 31.81 24.91 -10.23
N PHE A 316 32.59 24.00 -9.66
CA PHE A 316 32.90 23.96 -8.22
C PHE A 316 33.75 25.16 -7.77
N GLN A 317 34.57 25.73 -8.66
CA GLN A 317 35.38 26.92 -8.40
C GLN A 317 34.60 28.24 -8.53
N THR A 318 33.46 28.25 -9.23
CA THR A 318 32.60 29.44 -9.44
C THR A 318 31.36 29.47 -8.53
N ASP A 319 31.18 28.49 -7.66
CA ASP A 319 30.10 28.38 -6.65
C ASP A 319 28.66 28.44 -7.24
N ALA A 320 28.52 28.26 -8.57
CA ALA A 320 27.26 28.35 -9.31
C ALA A 320 26.44 27.03 -9.31
N ILE A 321 26.73 26.11 -8.37
CA ILE A 321 26.07 24.81 -8.22
C ILE A 321 24.55 24.98 -8.15
N GLN A 322 24.07 26.01 -7.47
CA GLN A 322 22.66 26.30 -7.31
C GLN A 322 21.95 26.53 -8.67
N GLN A 323 22.57 27.25 -9.61
CA GLN A 323 21.96 27.53 -10.92
C GLN A 323 21.84 26.26 -11.78
N VAL A 324 22.81 25.36 -11.68
CA VAL A 324 22.77 24.05 -12.36
C VAL A 324 21.68 23.18 -11.74
N GLU A 325 21.61 23.12 -10.41
CA GLU A 325 20.54 22.41 -9.73
C GLU A 325 19.16 22.96 -10.10
N ASP A 326 19.00 24.28 -10.16
CA ASP A 326 17.74 24.93 -10.49
C ASP A 326 17.34 24.71 -11.96
N THR A 327 18.31 24.70 -12.87
CA THR A 327 18.10 24.34 -14.28
C THR A 327 17.66 22.88 -14.40
N ILE A 328 18.33 21.95 -13.70
CA ILE A 328 17.96 20.53 -13.69
C ILE A 328 16.56 20.34 -13.12
N ARG A 329 16.24 20.97 -11.98
CA ARG A 329 14.91 20.93 -11.36
C ARG A 329 13.83 21.49 -12.27
N SER A 330 14.12 22.56 -13.00
CA SER A 330 13.22 23.20 -13.97
C SER A 330 12.95 22.30 -15.17
N VAL A 331 14.00 21.77 -15.80
CA VAL A 331 13.91 20.89 -16.98
C VAL A 331 13.18 19.59 -16.65
N LEU A 332 13.50 18.98 -15.50
CA LEU A 332 12.84 17.77 -15.02
C LEU A 332 11.48 18.06 -14.41
N SER A 333 11.16 19.32 -14.10
CA SER A 333 9.98 19.72 -13.32
C SER A 333 9.82 18.88 -12.05
N MET A 334 10.93 18.68 -11.32
CA MET A 334 11.03 17.85 -10.12
C MET A 334 12.01 18.49 -9.13
N GLN A 335 11.67 18.49 -7.84
CA GLN A 335 12.53 19.00 -6.76
C GLN A 335 13.57 17.95 -6.31
N VAL A 336 14.38 17.46 -7.24
CA VAL A 336 15.35 16.38 -6.97
C VAL A 336 16.46 16.84 -6.01
N PRO A 337 16.80 16.03 -4.99
CA PRO A 337 17.98 16.28 -4.16
C PRO A 337 19.24 15.87 -4.93
N ILE A 338 20.15 16.81 -5.14
CA ILE A 338 21.46 16.58 -5.76
C ILE A 338 22.50 16.60 -4.64
N ARG A 339 23.19 15.47 -4.41
CA ARG A 339 24.20 15.39 -3.37
C ARG A 339 25.42 16.21 -3.78
N LYS A 340 25.78 17.20 -2.96
CA LYS A 340 27.06 17.91 -3.09
C LYS A 340 28.19 16.91 -2.86
N LEU A 341 29.13 16.82 -3.80
CA LEU A 341 30.36 16.07 -3.60
C LEU A 341 31.16 16.83 -2.55
N ASN A 342 31.23 16.29 -1.33
CA ASN A 342 32.13 16.83 -0.33
C ASN A 342 33.56 16.47 -0.74
N ASN A 343 34.28 17.43 -1.30
CA ASN A 343 35.72 17.33 -1.49
C ASN A 343 36.36 17.20 -0.11
N LYS A 344 36.88 16.01 0.21
CA LYS A 344 37.90 15.83 1.24
C LYS A 344 39.23 15.59 0.58
#